data_AF-A0A8H8MLK6-F1
#
_entry.id   AF-A0A8H8MLK6-F1
#
_cell.length_a   1.000
_cell.length_b   1.000
_cell.length_c   1.000
_cell.angle_alpha   90.00
_cell.angle_beta   90.00
_cell.angle_gamma   90.00
#
_symmetry.space_group_name_H-M   'P 1'
#
loop_
_entity.id
_entity.type
_entity.pdbx_description
1 polymer ?
#
loop_
_entity_poly.entity_id
_entity_poly.type
_entity_poly.pdbx_seq_one_letter_code
_entity_poly.pdbx_strand_id
1 'polypeptide(L)' 'MAHHKTTYDRWYRQQAGAPPLQWSGSIVPHKGQNAWLVEVTMNDRVVARAHCPTKDIAENECAKQLLVYFRVPHD' A
#
# COMPACT_ATOMS: atom_id res chain seq x y z
N MET A 1 -13.57 4.66 0.25
CA MET A 1 -12.40 4.70 1.16
C MET A 1 -11.10 4.55 0.36
N ALA A 2 -10.71 5.54 -0.46
CA ALA A 2 -9.50 5.49 -1.31
C ALA A 2 -8.63 6.76 -1.20
N HIS A 3 -8.76 7.47 -0.07
CA HIS A 3 -8.16 8.78 0.12
C HIS A 3 -6.63 8.70 0.18
N HIS A 4 -6.08 7.76 0.96
CA HIS A 4 -4.63 7.63 1.13
C HIS A 4 -3.95 7.17 -0.16
N LYS A 5 -4.57 6.23 -0.89
CA LYS A 5 -4.04 5.76 -2.18
C LYS A 5 -3.93 6.89 -3.20
N THR A 6 -4.95 7.73 -3.29
CA THR A 6 -4.95 8.89 -4.20
C THR A 6 -3.86 9.89 -3.84
N THR A 7 -3.72 10.22 -2.56
CA THR A 7 -2.68 11.14 -2.06
C THR A 7 -1.28 10.59 -2.32
N TYR A 8 -1.07 9.32 -2.00
CA TYR A 8 0.17 8.61 -2.25
C TYR A 8 0.54 8.59 -3.74
N ASP A 9 -0.39 8.18 -4.61
CA ASP A 9 -0.14 8.08 -6.06
C ASP A 9 0.22 9.45 -6.66
N ARG A 10 -0.40 10.53 -6.17
CA ARG A 10 -0.06 11.90 -6.59
C ARG A 10 1.34 12.29 -6.15
N TRP A 11 1.67 12.12 -4.87
CA TRP A 11 2.99 12.47 -4.32
C TRP A 11 4.11 11.66 -5.00
N TYR A 12 3.90 10.35 -5.16
CA TYR A 12 4.90 9.44 -5.71
C TYR A 12 5.25 9.77 -7.17
N ARG A 13 4.25 10.15 -7.99
CA ARG A 13 4.48 10.59 -9.38
C ARG A 13 5.29 11.89 -9.51
N GLN A 14 5.35 12.70 -8.46
CA GLN A 14 6.12 13.95 -8.44
C GLN A 14 7.58 13.74 -8.00
N GLN A 15 7.92 12.55 -7.46
CA GLN A 15 9.27 12.28 -6.98
C GLN A 15 10.21 11.89 -8.12
N ALA A 16 11.18 12.75 -8.42
CA ALA A 16 12.26 12.42 -9.35
C ALA A 16 13.17 11.34 -8.72
N GLY A 17 13.22 10.15 -9.32
CA GLY A 17 14.08 9.05 -8.84
C GLY A 17 13.48 8.21 -7.71
N ALA A 18 12.15 8.14 -7.58
CA ALA A 18 11.51 7.25 -6.63
C ALA A 18 11.94 5.79 -6.83
N PRO A 19 12.26 5.04 -5.76
CA PRO A 19 12.65 3.64 -5.86
C PRO A 19 11.48 2.82 -6.41
N PRO A 20 11.71 1.86 -7.33
CA PRO A 20 10.62 1.08 -7.92
C PRO A 20 9.87 0.30 -6.83
N LEU A 21 8.54 0.36 -6.91
CA LEU A 21 7.65 -0.34 -6.01
C LEU A 21 6.82 -1.37 -6.77
N GLN A 22 6.77 -2.58 -6.23
CA GLN A 22 5.94 -3.65 -6.74
C GLN A 22 4.81 -3.92 -5.76
N TRP A 23 3.58 -3.79 -6.27
CA TRP A 23 2.36 -4.10 -5.54
C TRP A 23 1.91 -5.51 -5.90
N SER A 24 1.61 -6.32 -4.90
CA SER A 24 1.03 -7.65 -5.07
C SER A 24 -0.24 -7.76 -4.24
N GLY A 25 -1.24 -8.44 -4.78
CA GLY A 25 -2.53 -8.63 -4.13
C GLY A 25 -2.99 -10.06 -4.32
N SER A 26 -3.27 -10.76 -3.23
CA SER A 26 -3.74 -12.15 -3.24
C SER A 26 -4.87 -12.34 -2.24
N ILE A 27 -5.75 -13.30 -2.52
CA ILE A 27 -6.78 -13.72 -1.56
C ILE A 27 -6.16 -14.81 -0.68
N VAL A 28 -6.15 -14.59 0.63
CA VAL A 28 -5.59 -15.52 1.61
C VAL A 28 -6.63 -15.87 2.67
N PRO A 29 -6.61 -17.10 3.22
CA PRO A 29 -7.42 -17.42 4.38
C PRO A 29 -6.89 -16.67 5.61
N HIS A 30 -7.73 -15.87 6.24
CA HIS A 30 -7.44 -15.14 7.47
C HIS A 30 -8.59 -15.30 8.47
N LYS A 31 -8.29 -15.88 9.64
CA LYS A 31 -9.28 -16.12 10.72
C LYS A 31 -10.56 -16.85 10.26
N GLY A 32 -10.40 -17.84 9.38
CA GLY A 32 -11.52 -18.65 8.88
C GLY A 32 -12.37 -17.99 7.79
N GLN A 33 -11.95 -16.82 7.26
CA GLN A 33 -12.60 -16.16 6.13
C GLN A 33 -11.57 -15.79 5.05
N ASN A 34 -12.01 -15.64 3.81
CA ASN A 34 -11.16 -15.13 2.74
C ASN A 34 -10.97 -13.62 2.91
N ALA A 35 -9.72 -13.18 2.95
CA ALA A 35 -9.34 -11.77 3.01
C ALA A 35 -8.37 -11.43 1.88
N TRP A 36 -8.30 -10.16 1.51
CA TRP A 36 -7.28 -9.64 0.61
C TRP A 36 -6.02 -9.29 1.38
N LEU A 37 -4.92 -9.93 1.01
CA LEU A 37 -3.57 -9.55 1.38
C LEU A 37 -2.99 -8.70 0.26
N VAL A 38 -2.61 -7.46 0.57
CA VAL A 38 -1.82 -6.61 -0.31
C VAL A 38 -0.45 -6.39 0.32
N GLU A 39 0.59 -6.55 -0.49
CA GLU A 39 1.97 -6.28 -0.11
C GLU A 39 2.64 -5.34 -1.10
N VAL A 40 3.40 -4.40 -0.58
CA VAL A 40 4.23 -3.49 -1.39
C VAL A 40 5.68 -3.78 -1.08
N THR A 41 6.45 -4.05 -2.13
CA THR A 41 7.87 -4.38 -2.04
C THR A 41 8.72 -3.30 -2.70
N MET A 42 9.85 -3.00 -2.07
CA MET A 42 10.87 -2.06 -2.53
C MET A 42 12.24 -2.72 -2.38
N ASN A 43 12.96 -2.95 -3.47
CA ASN A 43 14.26 -3.65 -3.45
C ASN A 43 14.19 -4.98 -2.66
N ASP A 44 13.23 -5.84 -3.01
CA ASP A 44 12.97 -7.15 -2.39
C ASP A 44 12.60 -7.13 -0.90
N ARG A 45 12.31 -5.95 -0.34
CA ARG A 45 11.82 -5.80 1.04
C ARG A 45 10.37 -5.37 1.06
N VAL A 46 9.56 -6.02 1.88
CA VAL A 46 8.18 -5.59 2.14
C VAL A 46 8.22 -4.31 2.97
N VAL A 47 7.70 -3.22 2.40
CA VAL A 47 7.63 -1.89 3.03
C VAL A 47 6.23 -1.53 3.51
N ALA A 48 5.20 -2.20 2.98
CA ALA A 48 3.83 -2.08 3.46
C ALA A 48 3.08 -3.40 3.26
N ARG A 49 2.19 -3.73 4.20
CA ARG A 49 1.35 -4.94 4.14
C ARG A 49 0.00 -4.71 4.82
N ALA A 50 -1.08 -5.17 4.23
CA ALA A 50 -2.42 -5.07 4.81
C ALA A 50 -3.27 -6.31 4.53
N HIS A 51 -4.10 -6.70 5.51
CA HIS A 51 -5.12 -7.74 5.38
C HIS A 51 -6.50 -7.11 5.58
N CYS A 52 -7.31 -7.06 4.54
CA CYS A 52 -8.63 -6.42 4.60
C CYS A 52 -9.71 -7.21 3.84
N PRO A 53 -11.00 -6.94 4.08
CA PRO A 53 -12.10 -7.65 3.40
C PRO A 53 -12.13 -7.44 1.88
N THR A 54 -11.61 -6.31 1.37
CA THR A 54 -11.55 -6.00 -0.06
C THR A 54 -10.15 -5.53 -0.46
N LYS A 55 -9.81 -5.73 -1.74
CA LYS A 55 -8.54 -5.29 -2.33
C LYS A 55 -8.34 -3.78 -2.15
N ASP A 56 -9.37 -2.98 -2.43
CA ASP A 56 -9.29 -1.51 -2.36
C ASP A 56 -8.97 -1.01 -0.95
N ILE A 57 -9.55 -1.64 0.09
CA ILE A 57 -9.26 -1.27 1.48
C ILE A 57 -7.81 -1.65 1.81
N ALA A 58 -7.35 -2.84 1.41
CA ALA A 58 -5.97 -3.27 1.63
C ALA A 58 -4.96 -2.37 0.91
N GLU A 59 -5.23 -1.96 -0.33
CA GLU A 59 -4.37 -1.01 -1.06
C GLU A 59 -4.35 0.37 -0.38
N ASN A 60 -5.49 0.85 0.11
CA ASN A 60 -5.57 2.13 0.82
C ASN A 60 -4.81 2.10 2.17
N GLU A 61 -4.84 0.98 2.90
CA GLU A 61 -4.03 0.80 4.11
C GLU A 61 -2.54 0.69 3.82
N CYS A 62 -2.16 0.01 2.73
CA CYS A 62 -0.77 -0.01 2.26
C CYS A 62 -0.29 1.39 1.87
N ALA A 63 -1.11 2.17 1.14
CA ALA A 63 -0.78 3.55 0.79
C ALA A 63 -0.59 4.43 2.02
N LYS A 64 -1.41 4.25 3.08
CA LYS A 64 -1.22 4.94 4.36
C LYS A 64 0.14 4.61 4.99
N GLN A 65 0.53 3.33 5.01
CA GLN A 65 1.85 2.92 5.50
C GLN A 65 2.99 3.52 4.68
N LEU A 66 2.85 3.59 3.36
CA LEU A 66 3.85 4.20 2.47
C LEU A 66 4.00 5.71 2.71
N LEU A 67 2.90 6.44 2.94
CA LEU A 67 2.96 7.86 3.29
C LEU A 67 3.81 8.08 4.55
N VAL A 68 3.65 7.22 5.56
CA VAL A 68 4.47 7.25 6.78
C VAL A 68 5.92 6.84 6.49
N TYR A 69 6.12 5.77 5.72
CA TYR A 69 7.44 5.25 5.36
C TYR A 69 8.30 6.29 4.66
N PHE A 70 7.72 7.01 3.69
CA PHE A 70 8.39 8.08 2.95
C PHE A 70 8.35 9.45 3.65
N ARG A 71 7.74 9.52 4.85
CA ARG A 71 7.59 10.76 5.63
C ARG A 71 6.96 11.89 4.81
N VAL A 72 5.92 11.56 4.05
CA VAL A 72 5.19 12.53 3.24
C VAL A 72 4.53 13.54 4.17
N PRO A 73 4.78 14.86 4.00
CA PRO A 73 4.13 15.86 4.84
C PRO A 73 2.62 15.79 4.65
N HIS A 74 1.90 15.75 5.77
CA HIS A 74 0.45 15.86 5.83
C HIS A 74 0.13 17.29 6.25
N ASP A 75 -0.45 18.08 5.35
CA ASP A 75 -1.06 19.38 5.67
C ASP A 75 -2.25 19.21 6.63
#